data_AF-A0A3D4R1G3-F1
#
_entry.id   AF-A0A3D4R1G3-F1
#
_cell.length_a   1.000
_cell.length_b   1.000
_cell.length_c   1.000
_cell.angle_alpha   90.00
_cell.angle_beta   90.00
_cell.angle_gamma   90.00
#
_symmetry.space_group_name_H-M   'P 1'
#
loop_
_entity.id
_entity.type
_entity.pdbx_description
1 polymer ?
#
loop_
_entity_poly.entity_id
_entity_poly.type
_entity_poly.pdbx_seq_one_letter_code
_entity_poly.pdbx_strand_id
1 'polypeptide(L)' 'MNELLTGAITGILFGFIMQKAQVIRYDRQLGALRLQDMTIVKFMLTVVIVAMVGIYLLYDLGLIKLSIKSFIVGGNVLGG' A
#
# COMPACT_ATOMS: atom_id res chain seq x y z
N MET A 1 -19.46 13.55 7.33
CA MET A 1 -18.48 14.04 6.34
C MET A 1 -18.74 13.29 5.04
N ASN A 2 -18.84 13.93 3.88
CA ASN A 2 -19.02 13.20 2.61
C ASN A 2 -17.87 12.20 2.43
N GLU A 3 -18.19 10.92 2.22
CA GLU A 3 -17.20 9.85 2.00
C GLU A 3 -16.23 10.21 0.87
N LEU A 4 -16.76 10.83 -0.19
CA LEU A 4 -15.99 11.33 -1.34
C LEU A 4 -14.92 12.36 -0.95
N LEU A 5 -15.24 13.28 -0.03
CA LEU A 5 -14.31 14.31 0.41
C LEU A 5 -13.20 13.69 1.27
N THR A 6 -13.57 12.77 2.16
CA THR A 6 -12.60 12.04 3.00
C THR A 6 -11.65 11.21 2.13
N GLY A 7 -12.19 10.50 1.14
CA GLY A 7 -11.40 9.77 0.14
C GLY A 7 -10.43 10.66 -0.63
N ALA A 8 -10.90 11.80 -1.13
CA ALA A 8 -10.07 12.76 -1.85
C ALA A 8 -8.90 13.29 -0.99
N ILE A 9 -9.18 13.69 0.25
CA ILE A 9 -8.14 14.16 1.19
C ILE A 9 -7.11 13.07 1.47
N THR A 10 -7.56 11.84 1.77
CA THR A 10 -6.64 10.72 2.02
C THR A 10 -5.81 10.36 0.79
N GLY A 11 -6.38 10.45 -0.42
CA GLY A 11 -5.66 10.20 -1.68
C GLY A 11 -4.58 11.23 -1.97
N ILE A 12 -4.86 12.52 -1.74
CA ILE A 12 -3.86 13.59 -1.87
C ILE A 12 -2.71 13.37 -0.89
N LEU A 13 -3.03 13.08 0.37
CA LEU A 13 -2.02 12.86 1.41
C LEU A 13 -1.15 11.62 1.09
N PHE A 14 -1.78 10.54 0.63
CA PHE A 14 -1.09 9.33 0.18
C PHE A 14 -0.13 9.61 -0.97
N GLY A 15 -0.61 10.32 -2.01
CA GLY A 15 0.22 10.70 -3.16
C GLY A 15 1.42 11.56 -2.76
N PHE A 16 1.22 12.54 -1.87
CA PHE A 16 2.29 13.39 -1.36
C PHE A 16 3.37 12.58 -0.61
N ILE A 17 2.97 11.67 0.29
CA ILE A 17 3.89 10.82 1.04
C ILE A 17 4.69 9.92 0.09
N MET A 18 4.03 9.34 -0.92
CA MET A 18 4.68 8.47 -1.91
C MET A 18 5.71 9.21 -2.77
N GLN A 19 5.42 10.45 -3.17
CA GLN A 19 6.37 11.30 -3.89
C GLN A 19 7.58 11.63 -3.02
N LYS A 20 7.36 11.97 -1.75
CA LYS A 20 8.43 12.24 -0.77
C LYS A 20 9.31 11.02 -0.50
N ALA A 21 8.73 9.81 -0.53
CA ALA A 21 9.47 8.56 -0.37
C ALA A 21 10.37 8.21 -1.57
N GLN A 22 10.25 8.91 -2.71
CA GLN A 22 11.04 8.73 -3.94
C GLN A 22 10.90 7.34 -4.59
N VAL A 23 9.96 6.50 -4.13
CA VAL A 23 9.73 5.15 -4.66
C VAL A 23 9.06 5.15 -6.04
N ILE A 24 8.49 6.29 -6.46
CA ILE A 24 7.88 6.47 -7.78
C ILE A 24 8.94 6.82 -8.85
N ARG A 25 10.16 7.20 -8.44
CA ARG A 25 11.19 7.64 -9.41
C ARG A 25 11.70 6.49 -10.26
N TYR A 26 11.82 6.75 -11.56
CA TYR A 26 12.33 5.80 -12.54
C TYR A 26 13.68 5.20 -12.14
N ASP A 27 14.62 6.04 -11.67
CA ASP A 27 15.96 5.59 -11.27
C ASP A 27 15.92 4.52 -10.17
N ARG A 28 15.01 4.69 -9.20
CA ARG A 28 14.84 3.76 -8.08
C ARG A 28 14.16 2.48 -8.53
N GLN A 29 13.21 2.56 -9.46
CA GLN A 29 12.57 1.38 -10.04
C GLN A 29 13.56 0.56 -10.86
N LEU A 30 14.38 1.22 -11.68
CA LEU A 30 15.41 0.54 -12.46
C LEU A 30 16.49 -0.06 -11.55
N GLY A 31 16.88 0.64 -10.48
CA GLY A 31 17.79 0.13 -9.46
C GLY A 31 17.25 -1.12 -8.76
N ALA A 32 15.95 -1.18 -8.48
CA ALA A 32 15.30 -2.35 -7.92
C ALA A 32 15.30 -3.53 -8.90
N LEU A 33 14.95 -3.30 -10.18
CA LEU A 33 14.97 -4.33 -11.22
C LEU A 33 16.37 -4.89 -11.48
N ARG A 34 17.40 -4.04 -11.39
CA ARG A 34 18.81 -4.43 -11.54
C ARG A 34 19.42 -5.05 -10.29
N LEU A 35 18.63 -5.21 -9.23
CA LEU A 35 19.04 -5.70 -7.92
C LEU A 35 20.15 -4.86 -7.24
N GLN A 36 20.30 -3.60 -7.64
CA GLN A 36 21.32 -2.69 -7.11
C GLN A 36 20.80 -1.82 -5.97
N ASP A 37 19.51 -1.48 -6.01
CA ASP A 37 18.85 -0.65 -5.01
C ASP A 37 17.57 -1.32 -4.50
N MET A 38 17.67 -1.93 -3.32
CA MET A 38 16.55 -2.59 -2.63
C MET A 38 15.66 -1.63 -1.82
N THR A 39 15.83 -0.32 -1.96
CA THR A 39 15.08 0.67 -1.17
C THR A 39 13.57 0.54 -1.38
N ILE A 40 13.12 0.31 -2.61
CA ILE A 40 11.68 0.13 -2.91
C ILE A 40 11.13 -1.10 -2.21
N VAL A 41 11.84 -2.23 -2.28
CA VAL A 41 11.41 -3.49 -1.65
C VAL A 41 11.34 -3.33 -0.12
N LYS A 42 12.37 -2.73 0.49
CA LYS A 42 12.36 -2.45 1.94
C LYS A 42 11.22 -1.53 2.33
N PHE A 43 10.96 -0.49 1.56
CA PHE A 43 9.85 0.42 1.80
C PHE A 43 8.51 -0.32 1.75
N MET A 44 8.27 -1.10 0.69
CA MET A 44 7.03 -1.86 0.54
C MET A 44 6.81 -2.84 1.69
N LEU A 45 7.82 -3.64 2.05
CA LEU A 45 7.70 -4.58 3.17
C LEU A 45 7.46 -3.88 4.51
N THR A 46 8.16 -2.76 4.76
CA THR A 46 7.96 -1.98 5.99
C THR A 46 6.54 -1.43 6.07
N VAL A 47 6.03 -0.89 4.97
CA VAL A 47 4.65 -0.37 4.91
C VAL A 47 3.64 -1.48 5.17
N VAL A 48 3.81 -2.68 4.59
CA VAL A 48 2.91 -3.82 4.82
C VAL A 48 2.90 -4.23 6.29
N ILE A 49 4.06 -4.34 6.94
CA ILE A 49 4.15 -4.72 8.35
C ILE A 49 3.50 -3.67 9.26
N VAL A 50 3.80 -2.38 9.05
CA VAL A 50 3.22 -1.29 9.83
C VAL A 50 1.70 -1.22 9.64
N ALA A 51 1.23 -1.35 8.40
CA ALA A 51 -0.19 -1.36 8.08
C ALA A 51 -0.90 -2.55 8.73
N MET A 52 -0.30 -3.75 8.69
CA MET A 52 -0.85 -4.94 9.34
C MET A 52 -1.08 -4.69 10.83
N VAL A 53 -0.06 -4.20 11.56
CA VAL A 53 -0.20 -3.90 12.99
C VAL A 53 -1.29 -2.86 13.24
N GLY A 54 -1.32 -1.78 12.46
CA GLY A 54 -2.33 -0.72 12.60
C GLY A 54 -3.75 -1.21 12.34
N ILE A 55 -3.97 -1.97 11.27
CA ILE A 55 -5.28 -2.50 10.87
C ILE A 55 -5.80 -3.49 11.93
N TYR A 56 -4.97 -4.43 12.39
CA TYR A 56 -5.42 -5.38 13.41
C TYR A 56 -5.73 -4.70 14.75
N LEU A 57 -4.97 -3.68 15.14
CA LEU A 57 -5.28 -2.87 16.32
C LEU A 57 -6.66 -2.19 16.19
N LEU A 58 -6.93 -1.55 15.03
CA LEU A 58 -8.22 -0.93 14.75
C LEU A 58 -9.38 -1.95 14.72
N TYR A 59 -9.09 -3.17 14.25
CA TYR A 59 -10.05 -4.27 14.21
C TYR A 59 -10.38 -4.77 15.64
N ASP A 60 -9.38 -4.95 16.49
CA ASP A 60 -9.55 -5.38 17.89
C ASP A 60 -10.32 -4.33 18.72
N LEU A 61 -10.19 -3.04 18.38
CA LEU A 61 -10.99 -1.96 18.97
C LEU A 61 -12.43 -1.87 18.43
N GLY A 62 -12.82 -2.71 17.48
CA GLY A 62 -14.16 -2.72 16.88
C GLY A 62 -14.47 -1.53 15.97
N LEU A 63 -13.45 -0.77 15.56
CA LEU A 63 -13.61 0.44 14.74
C LEU A 63 -13.74 0.14 13.24
N ILE A 64 -13.28 -1.04 12.79
CA ILE A 64 -13.29 -1.46 11.38
C ILE A 64 -13.76 -2.91 11.24
N LYS A 65 -14.14 -3.29 10.01
CA LYS A 65 -14.43 -4.69 9.63
C LYS A 65 -13.47 -5.12 8.53
N LEU A 66 -12.92 -6.33 8.64
CA LEU A 66 -12.08 -6.92 7.59
C LEU A 66 -12.98 -7.36 6.42
N SER A 67 -12.75 -6.77 5.24
CA SER A 67 -13.39 -7.15 3.99
C SER A 67 -12.35 -7.82 3.09
N ILE A 68 -12.24 -9.14 3.19
CA ILE A 68 -11.25 -9.93 2.45
C ILE A 68 -11.82 -10.27 1.07
N LYS A 69 -11.12 -9.89 0.00
CA LYS A 69 -11.52 -10.23 -1.37
C LYS A 69 -11.34 -11.73 -1.61
N SER A 70 -12.37 -12.38 -2.14
CA SER A 70 -12.37 -13.82 -2.41
C SER A 70 -11.28 -14.23 -3.40
N PHE A 71 -10.69 -15.41 -3.17
CA PHE A 71 -9.69 -15.97 -4.08
C PHE A 71 -10.36 -16.62 -5.30
N ILE A 72 -10.28 -15.96 -6.45
CA ILE A 72 -10.77 -16.49 -7.74
C ILE A 72 -9.55 -16.98 -8.51
N VAL A 73 -9.38 -18.30 -8.61
CA VAL A 73 -8.17 -18.92 -9.20
C VAL A 73 -7.86 -18.36 -10.59
N GLY A 74 -8.84 -18.35 -11.51
CA GLY A 74 -8.63 -17.85 -12.86
C GLY A 74 -8.33 -16.34 -12.92
N GLY A 75 -8.99 -15.54 -12.07
CA GLY A 75 -8.81 -14.09 -12.06
C GLY A 75 -7.50 -13.66 -11.40
N ASN A 76 -7.11 -14.31 -10.31
CA ASN A 76 -5.95 -13.92 -9.51
C ASN A 76 -4.65 -14.56 -10.01
N VAL A 77 -4.68 -15.80 -10.51
CA VAL A 77 -3.45 -16.48 -10.96
C VAL A 77 -3.06 -16.07 -12.38
N LEU A 78 -4.04 -15.90 -13.28
CA LEU A 78 -3.77 -15.52 -14.67
C LEU A 78 -3.81 -14.01 -14.90
N GLY A 79 -4.64 -13.28 -14.15
CA GLY A 79 -4.74 -11.82 -14.28
C GLY A 79 -3.59 -11.06 -13.64
N GLY A 80 -2.96 -11.66 -12.63
CA GLY A 80 -2.00 -10.97 -11.74
C GLY A 80 -2.71 -10.18 -10.64
#